data_AF-A0A6I5RLY0-F1
#
_entry.id   AF-A0A6I5RLY0-F1
#
_cell.length_a   1.000
_cell.length_b   1.000
_cell.length_c   1.000
_cell.angle_alpha   90.00
_cell.angle_beta   90.00
_cell.angle_gamma   90.00
#
_symmetry.space_group_name_H-M   'P 1'
#
loop_
_entity.id
_entity.type
_entity.pdbx_description
1 polymer ?
#
loop_
_entity_poly.entity_id
_entity_poly.type
_entity_poly.pdbx_seq_one_letter_code
_entity_poly.pdbx_strand_id
1 'polypeptide(L)'
;MTSVADAVQAMKSKFNPAAAAGLDLVFGFNVTDEDKHYALIIKDGTCDLQEGENPDANVTLVMDSETLKGIVSGETDGMQAFMGGKLRVEGDMMLSMKLSELFPV
;
A
#
# COMPACT_ATOMS: atom_id res chain seq x y z
N MET A 1 0.25 0.64 -20.37
CA MET A 1 -0.64 0.23 -19.27
C MET A 1 0.22 -0.48 -18.26
N THR A 2 0.47 0.16 -17.11
CA THR A 2 1.27 -0.42 -16.01
C THR A 2 0.40 -1.46 -15.31
N SER A 3 0.92 -2.67 -15.06
CA SER A 3 0.16 -3.71 -14.35
C SER A 3 0.04 -3.38 -12.85
N VAL A 4 -0.84 -4.08 -12.13
CA VAL A 4 -0.92 -3.97 -10.66
C VAL A 4 0.40 -4.36 -10.01
N ALA A 5 1.04 -5.45 -10.47
CA ALA A 5 2.33 -5.89 -9.96
C ALA A 5 3.40 -4.79 -10.12
N ASP A 6 3.45 -4.14 -11.29
CA ASP A 6 4.36 -3.02 -11.53
C ASP A 6 4.06 -1.83 -10.61
N ALA A 7 2.78 -1.54 -10.33
CA ALA A 7 2.38 -0.46 -9.44
C ALA A 7 2.84 -0.72 -8.00
N VAL A 8 2.63 -1.92 -7.47
CA VAL A 8 3.09 -2.28 -6.11
C VAL A 8 4.62 -2.33 -6.05
N GLN A 9 5.29 -2.76 -7.12
CA GLN A 9 6.75 -2.74 -7.21
C GLN A 9 7.31 -1.31 -7.27
N ALA A 10 6.64 -0.40 -7.98
CA ALA A 10 6.97 1.01 -7.98
C ALA A 10 6.78 1.62 -6.58
N MET A 11 5.73 1.22 -5.87
CA MET A 11 5.53 1.61 -4.48
C MET A 11 6.67 1.13 -3.57
N LYS A 12 7.08 -0.15 -3.67
CA LYS A 12 8.28 -0.67 -2.96
C LYS A 12 9.51 0.19 -3.23
N SER A 13 9.69 0.64 -4.47
CA SER A 13 10.84 1.46 -4.88
C SER A 13 10.83 2.88 -4.31
N LYS A 14 9.66 3.40 -3.93
CA LYS A 14 9.48 4.71 -3.27
C LYS A 14 9.63 4.64 -1.75
N PHE A 15 9.92 3.47 -1.20
CA PHE A 15 10.08 3.27 0.24
C PHE A 15 11.14 4.21 0.83
N ASN A 16 10.77 4.92 1.90
CA ASN A 16 11.65 5.79 2.66
C ASN A 16 12.13 5.06 3.94
N PRO A 17 13.34 4.48 3.95
CA PRO A 17 13.84 3.74 5.12
C PRO A 17 14.04 4.64 6.35
N ALA A 18 14.25 5.95 6.17
CA ALA A 18 14.38 6.88 7.29
C ALA A 18 13.05 7.07 8.04
N ALA A 19 11.93 7.06 7.30
CA ALA A 19 10.58 7.11 7.90
C ALA A 19 10.19 5.75 8.53
N ALA A 20 10.84 4.66 8.14
CA ALA A 20 10.61 3.32 8.65
C ALA A 20 11.41 2.95 9.90
N ALA A 21 12.24 3.87 10.43
CA ALA A 21 13.10 3.59 11.57
C ALA A 21 12.28 3.17 12.80
N GLY A 22 12.53 1.95 13.30
CA GLY A 22 11.83 1.39 14.46
C GLY A 22 10.40 0.92 14.18
N LEU A 23 10.03 0.75 12.91
CA LEU A 23 8.74 0.21 12.50
C LEU A 23 8.89 -1.19 11.92
N ASP A 24 8.12 -2.13 12.46
CA ASP A 24 7.92 -3.47 11.92
C ASP A 24 6.43 -3.64 11.62
N LEU A 25 6.05 -3.52 10.35
CA LEU A 25 4.67 -3.40 9.91
C LEU A 25 4.44 -4.14 8.58
N VAL A 26 3.25 -4.70 8.42
CA VAL A 26 2.81 -5.34 7.18
C VAL A 26 1.59 -4.62 6.63
N PHE A 27 1.72 -4.10 5.42
CA PHE A 27 0.64 -3.47 4.66
C PHE A 27 0.11 -4.46 3.63
N GLY A 28 -1.14 -4.89 3.78
CA GLY A 28 -1.85 -5.68 2.78
C GLY A 28 -2.49 -4.78 1.72
N PHE A 29 -2.54 -5.26 0.49
CA PHE A 29 -3.26 -4.66 -0.63
C PHE A 29 -4.21 -5.70 -1.18
N ASN A 30 -5.50 -5.38 -1.21
CA ASN A 30 -6.54 -6.18 -1.84
C ASN A 30 -7.07 -5.42 -3.06
N VAL A 31 -6.79 -5.95 -4.24
CA VAL A 31 -7.15 -5.37 -5.53
C VAL A 31 -8.40 -6.08 -6.05
N THR A 32 -9.55 -5.47 -5.80
CA THR A 32 -10.86 -6.14 -5.85
C THR A 32 -11.33 -6.51 -7.25
N ASP A 33 -10.93 -5.75 -8.28
CA ASP A 33 -11.31 -5.96 -9.67
C ASP A 33 -10.45 -7.03 -10.38
N GLU A 34 -9.24 -7.28 -9.88
CA GLU A 34 -8.34 -8.31 -10.41
C GLU A 34 -8.24 -9.57 -9.51
N ASP A 35 -8.93 -9.58 -8.36
CA ASP A 35 -8.87 -10.65 -7.33
C ASP A 35 -7.42 -10.97 -6.93
N LYS A 36 -6.63 -9.91 -6.70
CA LYS A 36 -5.20 -10.02 -6.39
C LYS A 36 -4.88 -9.42 -5.04
N HIS A 37 -3.94 -10.07 -4.37
CA HIS A 37 -3.48 -9.68 -3.05
C HIS A 37 -1.97 -9.50 -3.05
N TYR A 38 -1.50 -8.49 -2.32
CA TYR A 38 -0.09 -8.23 -2.11
C TYR A 38 0.15 -7.81 -0.67
N ALA A 39 1.38 -8.01 -0.19
CA ALA A 39 1.83 -7.54 1.11
C ALA A 39 3.17 -6.82 1.00
N LEU A 40 3.23 -5.58 1.51
CA LEU A 40 4.48 -4.87 1.76
C LEU A 40 4.88 -5.07 3.22
N ILE A 41 5.98 -5.76 3.43
CA ILE A 41 6.54 -6.10 4.75
C ILE A 41 7.68 -5.13 5.02
N ILE A 42 7.50 -4.26 6.00
CA ILE A 42 8.51 -3.33 6.48
C ILE A 42 9.07 -3.93 7.76
N LYS A 43 10.37 -4.16 7.81
CA LYS A 43 11.03 -4.73 8.97
C LYS A 43 12.49 -4.34 9.02
N ASP A 44 13.01 -3.96 10.19
CA ASP A 44 14.43 -3.63 10.37
C ASP A 44 14.94 -2.56 9.36
N GLY A 45 14.06 -1.64 8.94
CA GLY A 45 14.37 -0.61 7.95
C GLY A 45 14.49 -1.11 6.50
N THR A 46 14.11 -2.35 6.22
CA THR A 46 13.93 -2.88 4.86
C THR A 46 12.45 -2.92 4.49
N CYS A 47 12.18 -3.03 3.20
CA CYS A 47 10.84 -3.22 2.67
C CYS A 47 10.87 -4.38 1.68
N ASP A 48 9.99 -5.36 1.87
CA ASP A 48 9.80 -6.51 1.00
C ASP A 48 8.38 -6.58 0.46
N LEU A 49 8.26 -7.08 -0.77
CA LEU A 49 6.98 -7.23 -1.46
C LEU A 49 6.75 -8.73 -1.65
N GLN A 50 5.59 -9.19 -1.21
CA GLN A 50 5.10 -10.55 -1.41
C GLN A 50 3.75 -10.51 -2.13
N GLU A 51 3.54 -11.47 -3.02
CA GLU A 51 2.23 -11.70 -3.65
C GLU A 51 1.44 -12.70 -2.80
N GLY A 52 0.12 -12.48 -2.72
CA GLY A 52 -0.80 -13.24 -1.89
C GLY A 52 -1.30 -12.46 -0.68
N GLU A 53 -2.29 -13.05 -0.01
CA GLU A 53 -2.78 -12.55 1.26
C GLU A 53 -1.73 -12.75 2.36
N ASN A 54 -1.65 -11.78 3.27
CA ASN A 54 -0.85 -11.91 4.47
C ASN A 54 -1.77 -11.73 5.70
N PRO A 55 -2.01 -12.79 6.48
CA PRO A 55 -2.90 -12.72 7.65
C PRO A 55 -2.30 -11.89 8.80
N ASP A 56 -0.98 -11.63 8.77
CA ASP A 56 -0.29 -10.78 9.73
C ASP A 56 -0.30 -9.31 9.31
N ALA A 57 -1.04 -8.94 8.25
CA ALA A 57 -1.21 -7.55 7.83
C ALA A 57 -1.78 -6.71 8.98
N ASN A 58 -1.05 -5.69 9.40
CA ASN A 58 -1.53 -4.75 10.42
C ASN A 58 -2.63 -3.84 9.86
N VAL A 59 -2.57 -3.58 8.55
CA VAL A 59 -3.56 -2.81 7.82
C VAL A 59 -3.68 -3.35 6.40
N THR A 60 -4.90 -3.42 5.89
CA THR A 60 -5.23 -3.85 4.53
C THR A 60 -5.92 -2.71 3.79
N LEU A 61 -5.35 -2.33 2.65
CA LEU A 61 -5.88 -1.34 1.75
C LEU A 61 -6.67 -2.05 0.65
N VAL A 62 -7.98 -1.86 0.63
CA VAL A 62 -8.92 -2.48 -0.30
C VAL A 62 -9.31 -1.45 -1.34
N MET A 63 -9.00 -1.68 -2.61
CA MET A 63 -9.27 -0.76 -3.72
C MET A 63 -9.29 -1.48 -5.07
N ASP A 64 -9.67 -0.80 -6.14
CA ASP A 64 -9.51 -1.31 -7.51
C ASP A 64 -8.11 -1.00 -8.09
N SER A 65 -7.77 -1.67 -9.19
CA SER A 65 -6.47 -1.56 -9.84
C SER A 65 -6.19 -0.16 -10.38
N GLU A 66 -7.22 0.57 -10.80
CA GLU A 66 -7.13 1.94 -11.30
C GLU A 66 -6.75 2.90 -10.16
N THR A 67 -7.43 2.80 -9.02
CA THR A 67 -7.17 3.61 -7.82
C THR A 67 -5.76 3.36 -7.29
N LEU A 68 -5.31 2.10 -7.22
CA LEU A 68 -3.94 1.78 -6.82
C LEU A 68 -2.91 2.43 -7.75
N LYS A 69 -3.09 2.29 -9.08
CA LYS A 69 -2.17 2.89 -10.07
C LYS A 69 -2.16 4.41 -9.97
N GLY A 70 -3.32 5.04 -9.79
CA GLY A 70 -3.46 6.48 -9.61
C GLY A 70 -2.78 6.98 -8.33
N ILE A 71 -2.89 6.24 -7.22
CA ILE A 71 -2.21 6.58 -5.97
C ILE A 71 -0.69 6.47 -6.15
N VAL A 72 -0.22 5.37 -6.73
CA VAL A 72 1.22 5.15 -6.96
C VAL A 72 1.82 6.19 -7.91
N SER A 73 1.09 6.61 -8.95
CA SER A 73 1.53 7.65 -9.88
C SER A 73 1.43 9.07 -9.30
N GLY A 74 0.69 9.25 -8.22
CA GLY A 74 0.36 10.57 -7.65
C GLY A 74 -0.77 11.31 -8.38
N GLU A 75 -1.40 10.68 -9.37
CA GLU A 75 -2.57 11.22 -10.07
C GLU A 75 -3.81 11.24 -9.17
N THR A 76 -3.92 10.26 -8.27
CA THR A 76 -4.99 10.16 -7.27
C THR A 76 -4.44 10.37 -5.88
N ASP A 77 -5.02 11.32 -5.15
CA ASP A 77 -4.72 11.51 -3.73
C ASP A 77 -5.37 10.38 -2.90
N GLY A 78 -4.57 9.71 -2.06
CA GLY A 78 -5.03 8.57 -1.27
C GLY A 78 -6.11 8.94 -0.24
N MET A 79 -6.05 10.14 0.35
CA MET A 79 -7.09 10.58 1.28
C MET A 79 -8.39 10.89 0.54
N GLN A 80 -8.33 11.49 -0.65
CA GLN A 80 -9.52 11.69 -1.48
C GLN A 80 -10.12 10.36 -1.94
N ALA A 81 -9.30 9.39 -2.34
CA ALA A 81 -9.77 8.04 -2.67
C ALA A 81 -10.48 7.38 -1.48
N PHE A 82 -9.95 7.55 -0.27
CA PHE A 82 -10.56 7.04 0.95
C PHE A 82 -11.89 7.70 1.26
N MET A 83 -11.94 9.04 1.27
CA MET A 83 -13.18 9.80 1.51
C MET A 83 -14.23 9.53 0.44
N GLY A 84 -13.81 9.31 -0.80
CA GLY A 84 -14.67 8.96 -1.93
C GLY A 84 -15.13 7.49 -1.95
N GLY A 85 -14.66 6.65 -1.02
CA GLY A 85 -15.01 5.23 -0.93
C GLY A 85 -14.35 4.33 -1.97
N LYS A 86 -13.39 4.85 -2.76
CA LYS A 86 -12.59 4.07 -3.72
C LYS A 86 -11.46 3.29 -3.05
N LEU A 87 -10.96 3.82 -1.95
CA LEU A 87 -10.02 3.17 -1.05
C LEU A 87 -10.73 2.89 0.26
N ARG A 88 -10.64 1.66 0.75
CA ARG A 88 -11.07 1.28 2.08
C ARG A 88 -9.88 0.78 2.88
N VAL A 89 -9.86 1.12 4.15
CA VAL A 89 -8.83 0.70 5.10
C VAL A 89 -9.46 -0.29 6.08
N GLU A 90 -8.86 -1.45 6.24
CA GLU A 90 -9.20 -2.45 7.23
C GLU A 90 -8.01 -2.67 8.17
N GLY A 91 -8.25 -2.82 9.48
CA GLY A 91 -7.18 -2.90 10.49
C GLY A 91 -6.85 -1.53 11.09
N ASP A 92 -5.57 -1.26 11.33
CA ASP A 92 -5.13 -0.05 12.04
C ASP A 92 -5.11 1.19 11.13
N MET A 93 -6.06 2.09 11.35
CA MET A 93 -6.15 3.35 10.62
C MET A 93 -4.95 4.27 10.83
N MET A 94 -4.32 4.29 12.02
CA MET A 94 -3.14 5.13 12.26
C MET A 94 -1.96 4.69 11.40
N LEU A 95 -1.85 3.39 11.12
CA LEU A 95 -0.83 2.86 10.21
C LEU A 95 -1.11 3.25 8.76
N SER A 96 -2.37 3.32 8.34
CA SER A 96 -2.72 3.81 6.99
C SER A 96 -2.25 5.24 6.75
N MET A 97 -2.26 6.10 7.77
CA MET A 97 -1.74 7.48 7.66
C MET A 97 -0.21 7.50 7.51
N LYS A 98 0.50 6.56 8.17
CA LYS A 98 1.96 6.41 8.02
C LYS A 98 2.38 5.93 6.63
N LEU A 99 1.49 5.26 5.88
CA LEU A 99 1.77 4.82 4.51
C LEU A 99 2.26 5.97 3.64
N SER A 100 1.63 7.15 3.71
CA SER A 100 2.02 8.33 2.93
C SER A 100 3.40 8.90 3.32
N GLU A 101 3.82 8.72 4.57
CA GLU A 101 5.16 9.12 5.04
C GLU A 101 6.24 8.10 4.61
N LEU A 102 5.88 6.81 4.62
CA LEU A 102 6.73 5.69 4.24
C LEU A 102 6.93 5.59 2.73
N PHE A 103 5.94 6.04 1.96
CA PHE A 103 5.89 5.96 0.50
C PHE A 103 5.45 7.31 -0.10
N PRO A 104 6.33 8.32 -0.10
CA PRO A 104 6.03 9.60 -0.74
C PRO A 104 5.81 9.41 -2.25
N VAL A 105 4.78 10.07 -2.78
CA VAL A 105 4.44 10.08 -4.22
C VAL A 105 5.46 10.82 -5.06
#